data_AF-A0A3A5APH0-F1
#
_entry.id   AF-A0A3A5APH0-F1
#
_cell.length_a   1.000
_cell.length_b   1.000
_cell.length_c   1.000
_cell.angle_alpha   90.00
_cell.angle_beta   90.00
_cell.angle_gamma   90.00
#
_symmetry.space_group_name_H-M   'P 1'
#
loop_
_entity.id
_entity.type
_entity.pdbx_description
1 polymer ?
#
loop_
_entity_poly.entity_id
_entity_poly.type
_entity_poly.pdbx_seq_one_letter_code
_entity_poly.pdbx_strand_id
1 'polypeptide(L)'
;MKRYSLKWAAILGLLVVCLALGGCGESRSPFAGTYRSVEPFVGKSYIDLELKENGKGTWTLEGKTVEFTWVVNDGRIWIYTKSGAIIIVSPGNGGKMLSADMTADWHAGCPPQSCVTFRRVQEGG
;
A
#
# COMPACT_ATOMS: atom_id res chain seq x y z
N MET A 1 2.65 4.29 -52.54
CA MET A 1 1.96 4.86 -51.36
C MET A 1 1.37 3.82 -50.37
N LYS A 2 1.83 2.56 -50.30
CA LYS A 2 1.26 1.53 -49.37
C LYS A 2 2.18 1.07 -48.24
N ARG A 3 3.51 1.24 -48.37
CA ARG A 3 4.49 0.73 -47.40
C ARG A 3 4.68 1.64 -46.18
N TYR A 4 4.51 2.96 -46.35
CA TYR A 4 4.62 3.91 -45.25
C TYR A 4 3.43 3.81 -44.29
N SER A 5 2.20 3.72 -44.81
CA SER A 5 0.97 3.56 -44.03
C SER A 5 0.94 2.27 -43.21
N LEU A 6 1.50 1.17 -43.73
CA LEU A 6 1.60 -0.10 -42.99
C LEU A 6 2.59 -0.01 -41.80
N LYS A 7 3.70 0.72 -41.96
CA LYS A 7 4.68 0.94 -40.89
C LYS A 7 4.12 1.83 -39.78
N TRP A 8 3.41 2.90 -40.15
CA TRP A 8 2.75 3.79 -39.17
C TRP A 8 1.64 3.07 -38.39
N ALA A 9 0.85 2.23 -39.06
CA ALA A 9 -0.16 1.40 -38.40
C ALA A 9 0.47 0.41 -37.40
N ALA A 10 1.60 -0.19 -37.75
CA ALA A 10 2.33 -1.08 -36.83
C ALA A 10 2.90 -0.34 -35.61
N ILE A 11 3.44 0.87 -35.79
CA ILE A 11 3.97 1.71 -34.70
C ILE A 11 2.84 2.17 -33.77
N LEU A 12 1.69 2.60 -34.34
CA LEU A 12 0.51 2.97 -33.57
C LEU A 12 -0.07 1.78 -32.81
N GLY A 13 -0.14 0.61 -33.44
CA GLY A 13 -0.56 -0.63 -32.77
C GLY A 13 0.36 -1.00 -31.61
N LEU A 14 1.68 -0.89 -31.80
CA LEU A 14 2.66 -1.15 -30.74
C LEU A 14 2.52 -0.15 -29.58
N LEU A 15 2.33 1.13 -29.86
CA LEU A 15 2.12 2.18 -28.85
C LEU A 15 0.85 1.93 -28.02
N VAL A 16 -0.26 1.54 -28.66
CA VAL A 16 -1.52 1.21 -27.97
C VAL A 16 -1.36 -0.02 -27.07
N VAL A 17 -0.61 -1.04 -27.53
CA VAL A 17 -0.31 -2.23 -26.70
C VAL A 17 0.58 -1.87 -25.51
N CYS A 18 1.62 -1.05 -25.70
CA CYS A 18 2.49 -0.59 -24.60
C CYS A 18 1.72 0.25 -23.57
N LEU A 19 0.82 1.14 -24.01
CA LEU A 19 -0.05 1.93 -23.13
C LEU A 19 -1.05 1.05 -22.36
N ALA A 20 -1.58 0.01 -22.99
CA ALA A 20 -2.50 -0.94 -22.34
C ALA A 20 -1.79 -1.78 -21.27
N LEU A 21 -0.50 -2.10 -21.44
CA LEU A 21 0.28 -2.89 -20.49
C LEU A 21 0.82 -2.07 -19.30
N GLY A 22 0.97 -0.74 -19.45
CA GLY A 22 1.46 0.14 -18.39
C GLY A 22 0.43 0.55 -17.33
N GLY A 23 -0.85 0.18 -17.50
CA GLY A 23 -1.96 0.64 -16.65
C GLY A 23 -2.22 -0.17 -15.39
N CYS A 24 -1.52 -1.28 -15.17
CA CYS A 24 -1.65 -2.04 -13.92
C CYS A 24 -0.86 -1.33 -12.83
N GLY A 25 -1.56 -0.66 -11.91
CA GLY A 25 -0.96 -0.08 -10.71
C GLY A 25 -0.08 -1.07 -9.95
N GLU A 26 0.80 -0.55 -9.11
CA GLU A 26 1.83 -1.36 -8.44
C GLU A 26 1.22 -2.53 -7.64
N SER A 27 1.91 -3.68 -7.65
CA SER A 27 1.38 -4.92 -7.05
C SER A 27 1.21 -4.78 -5.55
N ARG A 28 0.06 -5.26 -5.04
CA ARG A 28 -0.23 -5.37 -3.60
C ARG A 28 0.37 -6.60 -2.95
N SER A 29 0.67 -7.65 -3.73
CA SER A 29 1.11 -8.95 -3.21
C SER A 29 2.33 -8.89 -2.28
N PRO A 30 3.33 -8.00 -2.47
CA PRO A 30 4.47 -7.93 -1.55
C PRO A 30 4.08 -7.43 -0.16
N PHE A 31 2.95 -6.73 -0.02
CA PHE A 31 2.53 -6.05 1.20
C PHE A 31 1.26 -6.61 1.83
N ALA A 32 0.51 -7.44 1.11
CA ALA A 32 -0.65 -8.12 1.67
C ALA A 32 -0.23 -9.04 2.83
N GLY A 33 -1.10 -9.14 3.84
CA GLY A 33 -0.90 -9.95 5.02
C GLY A 33 -1.36 -9.28 6.31
N THR A 34 -1.15 -9.98 7.42
CA THR A 34 -1.50 -9.52 8.76
C THR A 34 -0.26 -9.00 9.50
N TYR A 35 -0.44 -7.91 10.21
CA TYR A 35 0.61 -7.20 10.92
C TYR A 35 0.14 -6.84 12.32
N ARG A 36 1.09 -6.73 13.24
CA ARG A 36 0.86 -6.25 14.59
C ARG A 36 1.83 -5.12 14.91
N SER A 37 1.38 -4.09 15.62
CA SER A 37 2.28 -3.03 16.07
C SER A 37 3.41 -3.60 16.93
N VAL A 38 4.61 -3.02 16.84
CA VAL A 38 5.76 -3.47 17.63
C VAL A 38 5.62 -3.05 19.09
N GLU A 39 4.95 -1.93 19.32
CA GLU A 39 4.68 -1.37 20.64
C GLU A 39 3.18 -1.14 20.83
N PRO A 40 2.68 -1.10 22.08
CA PRO A 40 1.31 -0.70 22.37
C PRO A 40 1.07 0.75 21.92
N PHE A 41 -0.01 0.98 21.18
CA PHE A 41 -0.40 2.31 20.75
C PHE A 41 -0.88 3.12 21.95
N VAL A 42 -0.30 4.31 22.15
CA VAL A 42 -0.55 5.21 23.30
C VAL A 42 -0.57 4.48 24.65
N GLY A 43 0.29 3.48 24.81
CA GLY A 43 0.47 2.72 26.06
C GLY A 43 -0.72 1.81 26.43
N LYS A 44 -1.67 1.58 25.52
CA LYS A 44 -2.88 0.80 25.81
C LYS A 44 -2.81 -0.63 25.29
N SER A 45 -2.87 -0.79 23.97
CA SER A 45 -2.96 -2.11 23.34
C SER A 45 -2.26 -2.11 22.00
N TYR A 46 -1.97 -3.31 21.49
CA TYR A 46 -1.40 -3.50 20.18
C TYR A 46 -2.46 -3.26 19.11
N ILE A 47 -2.00 -2.75 17.97
CA ILE A 47 -2.83 -2.61 16.78
C ILE A 47 -2.63 -3.84 15.92
N ASP A 48 -3.72 -4.46 15.50
CA ASP A 48 -3.74 -5.47 14.45
C ASP A 48 -4.15 -4.83 13.12
N LEU A 49 -3.30 -4.96 12.11
CA LEU A 49 -3.49 -4.40 10.77
C LEU A 49 -3.53 -5.54 9.76
N GLU A 50 -4.60 -5.62 8.97
CA GLU A 50 -4.74 -6.58 7.88
C GLU A 50 -4.79 -5.85 6.54
N LEU A 51 -3.94 -6.24 5.60
CA LEU A 51 -3.91 -5.74 4.23
C LEU A 51 -4.27 -6.88 3.28
N LYS A 52 -5.46 -6.84 2.67
CA LYS A 52 -5.91 -7.87 1.70
C LYS A 52 -5.49 -7.50 0.29
N GLU A 53 -5.13 -8.50 -0.52
CA GLU A 53 -4.71 -8.28 -1.92
C GLU A 53 -5.76 -7.55 -2.78
N ASN A 54 -7.05 -7.66 -2.42
CA ASN A 54 -8.13 -6.95 -3.11
C ASN A 54 -8.20 -5.44 -2.79
N GLY A 55 -7.24 -4.89 -2.05
CA GLY A 55 -7.18 -3.47 -1.69
C GLY A 55 -8.09 -3.08 -0.54
N LYS A 56 -8.70 -4.04 0.17
CA LYS A 56 -9.37 -3.80 1.45
C LYS A 56 -8.39 -4.04 2.60
N GLY A 57 -8.59 -3.36 3.72
CA GLY A 57 -7.85 -3.65 4.93
C GLY A 57 -8.64 -3.32 6.19
N THR A 58 -8.13 -3.82 7.31
CA THR A 58 -8.71 -3.60 8.63
C THR A 58 -7.65 -3.15 9.62
N TRP A 59 -8.05 -2.27 10.54
CA TRP A 59 -7.26 -1.79 11.66
C TRP A 59 -8.06 -2.07 12.92
N THR A 60 -7.52 -2.89 13.82
CA THR A 60 -8.19 -3.29 15.06
C THR A 60 -7.38 -2.82 16.26
N LEU A 61 -8.03 -2.10 17.17
CA LEU A 61 -7.47 -1.67 18.44
C LEU A 61 -8.51 -1.96 19.53
N GLU A 62 -8.13 -2.72 20.57
CA GLU A 62 -9.02 -3.05 21.70
C GLU A 62 -10.37 -3.65 21.25
N GLY A 63 -10.35 -4.53 20.24
CA GLY A 63 -11.55 -5.18 19.69
C GLY A 63 -12.43 -4.27 18.82
N LYS A 64 -12.06 -2.99 18.65
CA LYS A 64 -12.73 -2.09 17.70
C LYS A 64 -12.02 -2.14 16.37
N THR A 65 -12.74 -2.57 15.34
CA THR A 65 -12.22 -2.70 13.97
C THR A 65 -12.72 -1.57 13.10
N VAL A 66 -11.81 -0.93 12.37
CA VAL A 66 -12.09 0.04 11.31
C VAL A 66 -11.64 -0.54 9.99
N GLU A 67 -12.51 -0.45 8.98
CA GLU A 67 -12.20 -0.85 7.61
C GLU A 67 -11.71 0.33 6.79
N PHE A 68 -10.80 0.06 5.85
CA PHE A 68 -10.27 1.04 4.91
C PHE A 68 -9.97 0.40 3.55
N THR A 69 -9.68 1.23 2.56
CA THR A 69 -9.12 0.78 1.28
C THR A 69 -7.66 1.20 1.16
N TRP A 70 -6.89 0.47 0.36
CA TRP A 70 -5.48 0.78 0.17
C TRP A 70 -4.96 0.44 -1.23
N VAL A 71 -3.93 1.18 -1.62
CA VAL A 71 -3.21 1.00 -2.88
C VAL A 71 -1.71 1.08 -2.63
N VAL A 72 -0.93 0.56 -3.57
CA VAL A 72 0.51 0.78 -3.62
C VAL A 72 0.77 1.84 -4.69
N ASN A 73 1.55 2.85 -4.33
CA ASN A 73 1.97 3.90 -5.25
C ASN A 73 3.35 4.41 -4.84
N ASP A 74 4.30 4.31 -5.78
CA ASP A 74 5.70 4.71 -5.60
C ASP A 74 6.37 3.96 -4.44
N GLY A 75 6.17 2.63 -4.39
CA GLY A 75 6.71 1.76 -3.35
C GLY A 75 6.15 2.00 -1.95
N ARG A 76 5.15 2.88 -1.80
CA ARG A 76 4.47 3.19 -0.54
C ARG A 76 3.04 2.68 -0.55
N ILE A 77 2.53 2.38 0.63
CA ILE A 77 1.15 1.97 0.82
C ILE A 77 0.34 3.20 1.24
N TRP A 78 -0.71 3.49 0.50
CA TRP A 78 -1.63 4.58 0.76
C TRP A 78 -2.92 4.00 1.30
N ILE A 79 -3.26 4.34 2.53
CA ILE A 79 -4.49 3.91 3.21
C ILE A 79 -5.49 5.07 3.17
N TYR A 80 -6.69 4.79 2.68
CA TYR A 80 -7.82 5.71 2.63
C TYR A 80 -8.87 5.29 3.64
N THR A 81 -9.06 6.09 4.68
CA THR A 81 -10.09 5.83 5.69
C THR A 81 -11.47 6.24 5.19
N LYS A 82 -12.53 5.69 5.80
CA LYS A 82 -13.91 6.12 5.51
C LYS A 82 -14.17 7.60 5.85
N SER A 83 -13.37 8.20 6.73
CA SER A 83 -13.46 9.63 7.07
C SER A 83 -12.77 10.54 6.05
N GLY A 84 -12.09 9.99 5.04
CA GLY A 84 -11.35 10.75 4.03
C GLY A 84 -9.91 11.09 4.41
N ALA A 85 -9.42 10.59 5.55
CA ALA A 85 -8.01 10.73 5.91
C ALA A 85 -7.13 9.80 5.07
N ILE A 86 -5.92 10.27 4.76
CA ILE A 86 -4.90 9.50 4.05
C ILE A 86 -3.77 9.21 5.02
N ILE A 87 -3.42 7.93 5.16
CA ILE A 87 -2.28 7.48 5.95
C ILE A 87 -1.27 6.86 4.99
N ILE A 88 -0.02 7.33 5.06
CA ILE A 88 1.05 6.81 4.22
C ILE A 88 1.89 5.86 5.06
N VAL A 89 2.09 4.67 4.51
CA VAL A 89 2.82 3.59 5.16
C VAL A 89 4.04 3.24 4.32
N SER A 90 5.21 3.36 4.94
CA SER A 90 6.49 3.02 4.33
C SER A 90 6.84 1.55 4.63
N PRO A 91 6.91 0.68 3.61
CA PRO A 91 7.34 -0.69 3.82
C PRO A 91 8.86 -0.77 4.01
N GLY A 92 9.30 -1.72 4.83
CA GLY A 92 10.69 -2.06 5.08
C GLY A 92 10.89 -3.56 5.12
N ASN A 93 12.15 -4.00 5.01
CA ASN A 93 12.55 -5.40 5.10
C ASN A 93 11.73 -6.34 4.17
N GLY A 94 11.54 -5.93 2.91
CA GLY A 94 10.77 -6.69 1.92
C GLY A 94 9.28 -6.84 2.27
N GLY A 95 8.68 -5.84 2.93
CA GLY A 95 7.28 -5.87 3.35
C GLY A 95 7.03 -6.57 4.69
N LYS A 96 8.08 -7.07 5.37
CA LYS A 96 7.94 -7.67 6.71
C LYS A 96 7.74 -6.64 7.82
N MET A 97 8.15 -5.40 7.57
CA MET A 97 7.96 -4.28 8.48
C MET A 97 7.21 -3.17 7.76
N LEU A 98 6.29 -2.51 8.45
CA LEU A 98 5.58 -1.34 7.95
C LEU A 98 5.73 -0.19 8.96
N SER A 99 5.89 1.03 8.48
CA SER A 99 5.90 2.23 9.33
C SER A 99 4.82 3.19 8.86
N ALA A 100 3.78 3.38 9.67
CA ALA A 100 2.67 4.26 9.36
C ALA A 100 2.88 5.64 9.99
N ASP A 101 2.81 6.68 9.17
CA ASP A 101 2.88 8.07 9.62
C ASP A 101 1.51 8.53 10.13
N MET A 102 1.45 8.91 11.41
CA MET A 102 0.22 9.33 12.09
C MET A 102 0.13 10.86 12.27
N THR A 103 1.06 11.63 11.74
CA THR A 103 1.10 13.10 11.90
C THR A 103 0.03 13.84 11.10
N ALA A 104 -0.57 13.18 10.11
CA ALA A 104 -1.43 13.77 9.07
C ALA A 104 -0.71 14.78 8.13
N ASP A 105 0.59 15.00 8.32
CA ASP A 105 1.45 15.76 7.42
C ASP A 105 2.30 14.80 6.57
N TRP A 106 2.59 15.17 5.32
CA TRP A 106 3.47 14.37 4.48
C TRP A 106 4.95 14.59 4.87
N HIS A 107 5.64 13.49 5.15
CA HIS A 107 7.09 13.47 5.32
C HIS A 107 7.74 12.48 4.35
N ALA A 108 8.97 12.78 3.90
CA ALA A 108 9.75 11.90 3.01
C ALA A 108 10.06 10.52 3.64
N GLY A 109 9.92 10.43 4.97
CA GLY A 109 9.94 9.21 5.76
C GLY A 109 9.23 9.46 7.09
N CYS A 110 8.87 8.40 7.79
CA CYS A 110 8.08 8.53 9.00
C CYS A 110 8.93 9.08 10.17
N PRO A 111 8.51 10.17 10.87
CA PRO A 111 9.26 10.75 11.99
C PRO A 111 9.34 9.79 13.19
N PRO A 112 10.52 9.54 13.80
CA PRO A 112 10.70 8.49 14.81
C PRO A 112 9.73 8.53 16.01
N GLN A 113 9.20 9.70 16.35
CA GLN A 113 8.30 9.90 17.49
C GLN A 113 6.81 9.83 17.13
N SER A 114 6.50 9.69 15.84
CA SER A 114 5.13 9.82 15.31
C SER A 114 4.72 8.60 14.48
N CYS A 115 5.58 7.58 14.41
CA CYS A 115 5.35 6.37 13.66
C CYS A 115 4.73 5.28 14.51
N VAL A 116 3.73 4.62 13.94
CA VAL A 116 3.38 3.27 14.38
C VAL A 116 4.11 2.28 13.50
N THR A 117 5.03 1.53 14.10
CA THR A 117 5.74 0.46 13.41
C THR A 117 4.99 -0.85 13.58
N PHE A 118 4.83 -1.59 12.50
CA PHE A 118 4.21 -2.90 12.47
C PHE A 118 5.19 -3.96 11.99
N ARG A 119 5.05 -5.17 12.54
CA ARG A 119 5.73 -6.37 12.10
C ARG A 119 4.70 -7.33 11.51
N ARG A 120 5.02 -7.93 10.36
CA ARG A 120 4.19 -8.98 9.76
C ARG A 120 4.13 -10.16 10.74
N VAL A 121 2.91 -10.56 11.09
CA VAL A 121 2.64 -11.79 11.83
C VAL A 121 2.56 -12.85 10.74
N GLN A 122 3.53 -13.78 10.67
CA GLN A 122 3.50 -14.84 9.66
C GLN A 122 2.13 -15.53 9.68
N GLU A 123 1.50 -15.71 8.51
CA GLU A 123 0.57 -16.82 8.35
C GLU A 123 1.38 -18.09 8.63
N GLY A 124 0.92 -18.89 9.60
CA GLY A 124 1.48 -20.22 9.83
C GLY A 124 1.51 -20.98 8.51
N GLY A 125 2.63 -21.68 8.27
CA GLY A 125 2.70 -22.72 7.24
C GLY A 125 1.75 -23.88 7.54
#